data_AF-A0A7J0D1N0-F1
#
_entry.id   AF-A0A7J0D1N0-F1
#
_cell.length_a   1.000
_cell.length_b   1.000
_cell.length_c   1.000
_cell.angle_alpha   90.00
_cell.angle_beta   90.00
_cell.angle_gamma   90.00
#
_symmetry.space_group_name_H-M   'P 1'
#
loop_
_entity.id
_entity.type
_entity.pdbx_description
1 polymer ?
#
loop_
_entity_poly.entity_id
_entity_poly.type
_entity_poly.pdbx_seq_one_letter_code
_entity_poly.pdbx_strand_id
1 'polypeptide(L)'
;MAAAQPGARGEAYLDPLLARTIRDAPADLITLELGINAYIRGGFTARTWGPAVCGFVETVRDGHPDTPVVVLTSLAAPGREQAVNSAGMTLVETRTATARAVRVLQRLGDRALHLVDGLTLVPVADAAQVYADGLHPTPEGEYVLADRIGAALGRIPLPRG
;
A
#
# COMPACT_ATOMS: atom_id res chain seq x y z
N MET A 1 12.04 -11.48 -5.11
CA MET A 1 11.60 -10.16 -4.58
C MET A 1 10.96 -9.37 -5.72
N ALA A 2 9.66 -9.48 -5.91
CA ALA A 2 8.93 -8.61 -6.84
C ALA A 2 8.47 -7.38 -6.03
N ALA A 3 9.34 -6.37 -5.96
CA ALA A 3 8.90 -5.04 -5.59
C ALA A 3 7.88 -4.58 -6.64
N ALA A 4 6.79 -3.93 -6.20
CA ALA A 4 5.80 -3.36 -7.09
C ALA A 4 6.49 -2.53 -8.20
N GLN A 5 6.21 -2.88 -9.47
CA GLN A 5 6.40 -2.08 -10.67
C GLN A 5 7.72 -1.28 -10.76
N PRO A 6 8.77 -1.78 -11.46
CA PRO A 6 9.73 -0.88 -12.06
C PRO A 6 9.01 -0.06 -13.15
N GLY A 7 8.55 1.16 -12.82
CA GLY A 7 8.17 2.15 -13.84
C GLY A 7 6.81 2.85 -13.74
N ALA A 8 5.94 2.53 -12.78
CA ALA A 8 4.62 3.19 -12.68
C ALA A 8 4.63 4.41 -11.74
N ARG A 9 5.38 5.47 -12.08
CA ARG A 9 5.27 6.75 -11.35
C ARG A 9 3.83 7.28 -11.48
N GLY A 10 3.05 7.21 -10.39
CA GLY A 10 1.72 7.83 -10.30
C GLY A 10 0.52 6.98 -10.77
N GLU A 11 0.69 5.66 -10.97
CA GLU A 11 -0.38 4.79 -11.51
C GLU A 11 -0.86 3.66 -10.57
N ALA A 12 -0.46 3.66 -9.29
CA ALA A 12 -1.01 2.71 -8.32
C ALA A 12 -2.45 3.11 -7.92
N TYR A 13 -3.43 2.75 -8.75
CA TYR A 13 -4.81 3.24 -8.67
C TYR A 13 -5.88 2.14 -8.49
N LEU A 14 -5.46 0.95 -8.04
CA LEU A 14 -6.33 -0.24 -7.90
C LEU A 14 -6.94 -0.71 -9.24
N ASP A 15 -6.21 -0.54 -10.34
CA ASP A 15 -6.69 -0.96 -11.66
C ASP A 15 -6.90 -2.48 -11.72
N PRO A 16 -8.09 -2.96 -12.14
CA PRO A 16 -8.36 -4.40 -12.24
C PRO A 16 -7.42 -5.13 -13.20
N LEU A 17 -6.90 -4.43 -14.22
CA LEU A 17 -5.90 -5.00 -15.12
C LEU A 17 -4.58 -5.26 -14.40
N LEU A 18 -4.10 -4.31 -13.58
CA LEU A 18 -2.89 -4.47 -12.79
C LEU A 18 -3.03 -5.61 -11.78
N ALA A 19 -4.19 -5.75 -11.13
CA ALA A 19 -4.45 -6.86 -10.22
C ALA A 19 -4.29 -8.22 -10.92
N ARG A 20 -4.83 -8.36 -12.15
CA ARG A 20 -4.67 -9.57 -12.96
C ARG A 20 -3.23 -9.80 -13.42
N THR A 21 -2.49 -8.74 -13.75
CA THR A 21 -1.06 -8.85 -14.08
C THR A 21 -0.27 -9.39 -12.90
N ILE A 22 -0.54 -8.92 -11.68
CA ILE A 22 0.12 -9.42 -10.46
C ILE A 22 -0.30 -10.87 -10.18
N ARG A 23 -1.60 -11.18 -10.31
CA ARG A 23 -2.16 -12.54 -10.16
C ARG A 23 -1.43 -13.56 -11.04
N ASP A 24 -1.16 -13.21 -12.30
CA ASP A 24 -0.60 -14.14 -13.28
C ASP A 24 0.95 -14.19 -13.27
N ALA A 25 1.61 -13.24 -12.57
CA ALA A 25 3.06 -13.19 -12.47
C ALA A 25 3.58 -14.01 -11.27
N PRO A 26 4.65 -14.82 -11.42
CA PRO A 26 5.21 -15.57 -10.30
C PRO A 26 5.82 -14.63 -9.26
N ALA A 27 5.54 -14.87 -7.98
CA ALA A 27 6.08 -14.10 -6.87
C ALA A 27 6.11 -14.93 -5.57
N ASP A 28 7.23 -14.85 -4.83
CA ASP A 28 7.37 -15.46 -3.49
C ASP A 28 6.95 -14.50 -2.36
N LEU A 29 6.79 -13.21 -2.69
CA LEU A 29 6.35 -12.13 -1.81
C LEU A 29 5.78 -11.00 -2.68
N ILE A 30 4.63 -10.47 -2.28
CA ILE A 30 3.98 -9.35 -2.95
C ILE A 30 3.81 -8.20 -1.96
N THR A 31 4.24 -7.00 -2.34
CA THR A 31 4.03 -5.78 -1.56
C THR A 31 3.17 -4.79 -2.33
N LEU A 32 2.12 -4.29 -1.71
CA LEU A 32 1.16 -3.36 -2.30
C LEU A 32 1.11 -2.08 -1.44
N GLU A 33 1.69 -0.99 -1.92
CA GLU A 33 1.51 0.32 -1.28
C GLU A 33 0.29 1.02 -1.85
N LEU A 34 -0.71 1.28 -1.00
CA LEU A 34 -2.02 1.77 -1.43
C LEU A 34 -2.39 3.08 -0.73
N GLY A 35 -2.70 4.10 -1.52
CA GLY A 35 -3.41 5.28 -1.03
C GLY A 35 -3.06 6.57 -1.76
N ILE A 36 -1.79 7.03 -1.73
CA ILE A 36 -1.45 8.41 -2.09
C ILE A 36 -1.84 8.80 -3.53
N ASN A 37 -1.54 7.93 -4.51
CA ASN A 37 -1.91 8.16 -5.91
C ASN A 37 -3.43 8.20 -6.10
N ALA A 38 -4.14 7.30 -5.38
CA ALA A 38 -5.58 7.25 -5.45
C ALA A 38 -6.26 8.46 -4.81
N TYR A 39 -5.74 8.89 -3.67
CA TYR A 39 -6.12 10.09 -2.97
C TYR A 39 -5.90 11.34 -3.84
N ILE A 40 -4.73 11.46 -4.51
CA ILE A 40 -4.39 12.62 -5.34
C ILE A 40 -5.37 12.78 -6.51
N ARG A 41 -5.75 11.69 -7.19
CA ARG A 41 -6.66 11.78 -8.35
C ARG A 41 -8.14 11.83 -7.95
N GLY A 42 -8.48 11.40 -6.74
CA GLY A 42 -9.83 11.56 -6.19
C GLY A 42 -10.93 10.83 -6.96
N GLY A 43 -10.72 9.58 -7.36
CA GLY A 43 -11.77 8.76 -8.00
C GLY A 43 -12.39 7.71 -7.10
N PHE A 44 -12.03 7.69 -5.81
CA PHE A 44 -12.69 6.85 -4.82
C PHE A 44 -13.29 7.72 -3.72
N THR A 45 -14.51 7.37 -3.34
CA THR A 45 -15.23 7.95 -2.19
C THR A 45 -15.07 7.05 -0.98
N ALA A 46 -15.47 7.54 0.19
CA ALA A 46 -15.50 6.74 1.42
C ALA A 46 -16.27 5.41 1.26
N ARG A 47 -17.27 5.37 0.37
CA ARG A 47 -18.05 4.16 0.09
C ARG A 47 -17.35 3.19 -0.87
N THR A 48 -16.57 3.69 -1.84
CA THR A 48 -16.00 2.85 -2.90
C THR A 48 -14.57 2.40 -2.64
N TRP A 49 -13.81 3.08 -1.77
CA TRP A 49 -12.41 2.73 -1.49
C TRP A 49 -12.25 1.34 -0.88
N GLY A 50 -12.92 1.05 0.24
CA GLY A 50 -12.80 -0.22 0.95
C GLY A 50 -13.10 -1.44 0.07
N PRO A 51 -14.27 -1.47 -0.62
CA PRO A 51 -14.59 -2.55 -1.57
C PRO A 51 -13.58 -2.70 -2.71
N ALA A 52 -13.05 -1.59 -3.24
CA ALA A 52 -12.03 -1.63 -4.30
C ALA A 52 -10.72 -2.26 -3.80
N VAL A 53 -10.28 -1.92 -2.59
CA VAL A 53 -9.11 -2.55 -1.96
C VAL A 53 -9.34 -4.05 -1.76
N CYS A 54 -10.52 -4.46 -1.25
CA CYS A 54 -10.84 -5.87 -1.08
C CYS A 54 -10.77 -6.62 -2.42
N GLY A 55 -11.47 -6.15 -3.44
CA GLY A 55 -11.51 -6.81 -4.75
C GLY A 55 -10.16 -6.86 -5.44
N PHE A 56 -9.31 -5.84 -5.27
CA PHE A 56 -7.94 -5.85 -5.79
C PHE A 56 -7.11 -6.95 -5.12
N VAL A 57 -7.15 -7.03 -3.78
CA VAL A 57 -6.40 -8.05 -3.02
C VAL A 57 -6.92 -9.45 -3.30
N GLU A 58 -8.24 -9.66 -3.37
CA GLU A 58 -8.83 -10.95 -3.73
C GLU A 58 -8.40 -11.39 -5.13
N THR A 59 -8.42 -10.49 -6.12
CA THR A 59 -7.95 -10.79 -7.49
C THR A 59 -6.48 -11.20 -7.50
N VAL A 60 -5.63 -10.53 -6.73
CA VAL A 60 -4.22 -10.93 -6.58
C VAL A 60 -4.14 -12.32 -5.93
N ARG A 61 -4.93 -12.55 -4.88
CA ARG A 61 -4.92 -13.79 -4.11
C ARG A 61 -5.38 -15.02 -4.90
N ASP A 62 -6.23 -14.85 -5.92
CA ASP A 62 -6.65 -15.93 -6.83
C ASP A 62 -5.47 -16.65 -7.51
N GLY A 63 -4.35 -15.95 -7.76
CA GLY A 63 -3.14 -16.51 -8.37
C GLY A 63 -2.06 -16.89 -7.35
N HIS A 64 -2.25 -16.49 -6.10
CA HIS A 64 -1.24 -16.52 -5.04
C HIS A 64 -1.85 -17.02 -3.72
N PRO A 65 -2.43 -18.23 -3.65
CA PRO A 65 -3.20 -18.68 -2.48
C PRO A 65 -2.39 -18.69 -1.18
N ASP A 66 -1.10 -19.02 -1.23
CA ASP A 66 -0.23 -19.14 -0.04
C ASP A 66 0.87 -18.06 0.05
N THR A 67 1.14 -17.33 -1.04
CA THR A 67 2.19 -16.30 -1.09
C THR A 67 1.91 -15.18 -0.10
N PRO A 68 2.87 -14.70 0.71
CA PRO A 68 2.63 -13.55 1.56
C PRO A 68 2.31 -12.29 0.74
N VAL A 69 1.18 -11.67 1.04
CA VAL A 69 0.78 -10.37 0.49
C VAL A 69 0.86 -9.34 1.60
N VAL A 70 1.66 -8.30 1.41
CA VAL A 70 1.85 -7.23 2.38
C VAL A 70 1.21 -5.96 1.82
N VAL A 71 0.16 -5.47 2.46
CA VAL A 71 -0.44 -4.19 2.14
C VAL A 71 0.17 -3.12 3.04
N LEU A 72 0.84 -2.16 2.42
CA LEU A 72 1.33 -0.96 3.07
C LEU A 72 0.26 0.13 2.90
N THR A 73 -0.24 0.69 4.00
CA THR A 73 -1.04 1.92 3.90
C THR A 73 -0.17 3.07 3.40
N SER A 74 -0.77 4.08 2.79
CA SER A 74 -0.05 5.28 2.35
C SER A 74 0.92 5.80 3.42
N LEU A 75 2.15 6.09 3.00
CA LEU A 75 3.11 6.83 3.80
C LEU A 75 2.59 8.23 4.17
N ALA A 76 3.28 8.91 5.09
CA ALA A 76 2.96 10.29 5.43
C ALA A 76 3.09 11.20 4.21
N ALA A 77 2.18 12.16 4.10
CA ALA A 77 2.32 13.28 3.18
C ALA A 77 1.81 14.53 3.91
N PRO A 78 2.69 15.29 4.62
CA PRO A 78 2.30 16.28 5.62
C PRO A 78 1.23 17.28 5.15
N GLY A 79 1.37 17.83 3.95
CA GLY A 79 0.41 18.78 3.37
C GLY A 79 -0.94 18.17 2.95
N ARG A 80 -1.09 16.85 3.02
CA ARG A 80 -2.25 16.08 2.53
C ARG A 80 -2.96 15.28 3.61
N GLU A 81 -2.40 15.19 4.81
CA GLU A 81 -2.95 14.40 5.91
C GLU A 81 -4.44 14.67 6.14
N GLN A 82 -4.79 15.95 6.29
CA GLN A 82 -6.15 16.41 6.60
C GLN A 82 -6.83 17.14 5.43
N ALA A 83 -6.13 17.32 4.31
CA ALA A 83 -6.72 17.97 3.15
C ALA A 83 -7.76 17.05 2.52
N VAL A 84 -8.95 17.58 2.28
CA VAL A 84 -10.03 16.84 1.61
C VAL A 84 -9.79 16.92 0.09
N ASN A 85 -9.73 15.76 -0.58
CA ASN A 85 -9.58 15.68 -2.02
C ASN A 85 -10.92 15.95 -2.76
N SER A 86 -10.88 15.90 -4.09
CA SER A 86 -12.07 16.11 -4.94
C SER A 86 -13.20 15.09 -4.75
N ALA A 87 -12.93 13.93 -4.14
CA ALA A 87 -13.92 12.91 -3.83
C ALA A 87 -14.42 12.95 -2.37
N GLY A 88 -14.03 13.96 -1.60
CA GLY A 88 -14.47 14.12 -0.22
C GLY A 88 -13.73 13.24 0.79
N MET A 89 -12.52 12.78 0.48
CA MET A 89 -11.69 11.96 1.38
C MET A 89 -10.40 12.68 1.77
N THR A 90 -9.91 12.39 2.97
CA THR A 90 -8.56 12.72 3.46
C THR A 90 -7.60 11.55 3.27
N LEU A 91 -6.29 11.82 3.38
CA LEU A 91 -5.29 10.74 3.34
C LEU A 91 -5.39 9.84 4.58
N VAL A 92 -5.73 10.41 5.74
CA VAL A 92 -5.99 9.67 6.99
C VAL A 92 -7.15 8.68 6.82
N GLU A 93 -8.26 9.12 6.21
CA GLU A 93 -9.41 8.24 5.92
C GLU A 93 -9.03 7.13 4.94
N THR A 94 -8.22 7.45 3.93
CA THR A 94 -7.68 6.46 2.98
C THR A 94 -6.89 5.37 3.70
N ARG A 95 -5.93 5.73 4.57
CA ARG A 95 -5.18 4.74 5.38
C ARG A 95 -6.09 3.90 6.27
N THR A 96 -7.02 4.57 6.95
CA THR A 96 -7.95 3.92 7.89
C THR A 96 -8.81 2.88 7.16
N ALA A 97 -9.34 3.25 5.99
CA ALA A 97 -10.18 2.39 5.18
C ALA A 97 -9.37 1.24 4.54
N THR A 98 -8.13 1.45 4.10
CA THR A 98 -7.22 0.38 3.65
C THR A 98 -6.96 -0.62 4.78
N ALA A 99 -6.57 -0.15 5.96
CA ALA A 99 -6.33 -1.00 7.13
C ALA A 99 -7.58 -1.79 7.52
N ARG A 100 -8.78 -1.19 7.43
CA ARG A 100 -10.05 -1.86 7.67
C ARG A 100 -10.32 -2.97 6.65
N ALA A 101 -10.11 -2.71 5.36
CA ALA A 101 -10.30 -3.69 4.29
C ALA A 101 -9.40 -4.92 4.50
N VAL A 102 -8.11 -4.70 4.77
CA VAL A 102 -7.16 -5.79 5.07
C VAL A 102 -7.60 -6.61 6.27
N ARG A 103 -8.00 -5.95 7.37
CA ARG A 103 -8.52 -6.65 8.57
C ARG A 103 -9.82 -7.44 8.30
N VAL A 104 -10.65 -7.02 7.35
CA VAL A 104 -11.83 -7.79 6.94
C VAL A 104 -11.39 -9.09 6.27
N LEU A 105 -10.50 -9.03 5.28
CA LEU A 105 -10.00 -10.20 4.58
C LEU A 105 -9.28 -11.18 5.52
N GLN A 106 -8.47 -10.66 6.45
CA GLN A 106 -7.83 -11.48 7.49
C GLN A 106 -8.86 -12.23 8.36
N ARG A 107 -9.95 -11.55 8.76
CA ARG A 107 -11.04 -12.19 9.53
C ARG A 107 -11.82 -13.22 8.71
N LEU A 108 -11.86 -13.06 7.39
CA LEU A 108 -12.46 -14.02 6.47
C LEU A 108 -11.56 -15.23 6.19
N GLY A 109 -10.35 -15.26 6.75
CA GLY A 109 -9.49 -16.43 6.77
C GLY A 109 -8.15 -16.28 6.07
N ASP A 110 -7.86 -15.11 5.47
CA ASP A 110 -6.57 -14.89 4.82
C ASP A 110 -5.45 -14.68 5.86
N ARG A 111 -4.68 -15.74 6.12
CA ARG A 111 -3.60 -15.76 7.13
C ARG A 111 -2.26 -15.30 6.59
N ALA A 112 -2.07 -15.27 5.27
CA ALA A 112 -0.84 -14.83 4.63
C ALA A 112 -0.97 -13.38 4.10
N LEU A 113 -2.05 -12.68 4.46
CA LEU A 113 -2.22 -11.25 4.23
C LEU A 113 -1.75 -10.46 5.45
N HIS A 114 -0.84 -9.52 5.22
CA HIS A 114 -0.21 -8.72 6.26
C HIS A 114 -0.47 -7.23 6.03
N LEU A 115 -0.64 -6.49 7.11
CA LEU A 115 -0.81 -5.04 7.09
C LEU A 115 0.43 -4.38 7.69
N VAL A 116 1.01 -3.42 6.96
CA VAL A 116 2.03 -2.51 7.48
C VAL A 116 1.45 -1.09 7.43
N ASP A 117 1.49 -0.41 8.58
CA ASP A 117 1.07 0.99 8.64
C ASP A 117 2.19 1.88 8.11
N GLY A 118 1.93 2.60 7.02
CA GLY A 118 2.88 3.51 6.39
C GLY A 118 3.41 4.59 7.33
N LEU A 119 2.65 4.98 8.36
CA LEU A 119 3.13 5.95 9.37
C LEU A 119 4.21 5.37 10.31
N THR A 120 4.34 4.05 10.38
CA THR A 120 5.46 3.40 11.10
C THR A 120 6.74 3.40 10.28
N LEU A 121 6.64 3.57 8.97
CA LEU A 121 7.77 3.67 8.04
C LEU A 121 8.19 5.13 7.86
N VAL A 122 7.23 6.04 7.72
CA VAL A 122 7.48 7.49 7.71
C VAL A 122 6.45 8.17 8.60
N PRO A 123 6.80 8.47 9.86
CA PRO A 123 6.00 9.33 10.70
C PRO A 123 5.87 10.73 10.08
N VAL A 124 4.73 11.40 10.28
CA VAL A 124 4.53 12.78 9.78
C VAL A 124 5.62 13.74 10.29
N ALA A 125 6.10 13.52 11.53
CA ALA A 125 7.17 14.32 12.14
C ALA A 125 8.54 14.14 11.45
N ASP A 126 8.79 12.97 10.87
CA ASP A 126 10.06 12.63 10.21
C ASP A 126 10.03 12.96 8.71
N ALA A 127 8.85 13.23 8.14
CA ALA A 127 8.64 13.34 6.71
C ALA A 127 9.55 14.39 6.03
N ALA A 128 9.89 15.48 6.73
CA ALA A 128 10.79 16.52 6.22
C ALA A 128 12.25 16.06 6.06
N GLN A 129 12.64 14.98 6.74
CA GLN A 129 13.98 14.38 6.62
C GLN A 129 14.03 13.33 5.50
N VAL A 130 12.86 12.84 5.07
CA VAL A 130 12.74 11.80 4.04
C VAL A 130 12.44 12.41 2.68
N TYR A 131 11.57 13.42 2.61
CA TYR A 131 11.04 13.95 1.35
C TYR A 131 11.65 15.29 0.93
N ALA A 132 11.84 15.45 -0.37
CA ALA A 132 12.25 16.70 -1.01
C ALA A 132 11.11 17.74 -1.06
N ASP A 133 9.87 17.28 -1.25
CA ASP A 133 8.69 18.12 -1.48
C ASP A 133 7.47 17.70 -0.63
N GLY A 134 7.71 16.92 0.43
CA GLY A 134 6.66 16.36 1.28
C GLY A 134 5.92 15.15 0.67
N LEU A 135 6.43 14.59 -0.44
CA LEU A 135 5.93 13.35 -1.03
C LEU A 135 7.05 12.47 -1.62
N HIS A 136 7.95 13.07 -2.39
CA HIS A 136 9.00 12.35 -3.10
C HIS A 136 10.27 12.27 -2.25
N PRO A 137 10.85 11.07 -2.04
CA PRO A 137 12.07 10.93 -1.26
C PRO A 137 13.26 11.70 -1.86
N THR A 138 14.13 12.22 -0.99
CA THR A 138 15.50 12.61 -1.39
C THR A 138 16.34 11.34 -1.63
N PRO A 139 17.53 11.43 -2.27
CA PRO A 139 18.44 10.28 -2.37
C PRO A 139 18.75 9.62 -1.01
N GLU A 140 18.99 10.42 0.03
CA GLU A 140 19.19 9.93 1.41
C GLU A 140 17.90 9.32 1.98
N GLY A 141 16.75 9.93 1.68
CA GLY A 141 15.43 9.45 2.06
C GLY A 141 15.09 8.08 1.44
N GLU A 142 15.54 7.80 0.21
CA GLU A 142 15.39 6.48 -0.41
C GLU A 142 16.10 5.40 0.41
N TYR A 143 17.32 5.66 0.90
CA TYR A 143 18.03 4.70 1.77
C TYR A 143 17.32 4.48 3.10
N VAL A 144 16.81 5.55 3.70
CA VAL A 144 16.01 5.48 4.94
C VAL A 144 14.75 4.63 4.73
N LEU A 145 14.04 4.85 3.63
CA LEU A 145 12.85 4.08 3.27
C LEU A 145 13.19 2.62 3.01
N ALA A 146 14.24 2.34 2.25
CA ALA A 146 14.67 0.99 1.95
C ALA A 146 15.00 0.19 3.23
N ASP A 147 15.72 0.80 4.18
CA ASP A 147 16.05 0.16 5.46
C ASP A 147 14.78 -0.11 6.31
N ARG A 148 13.92 0.90 6.46
CA ARG A 148 12.68 0.77 7.25
C ARG A 148 11.70 -0.24 6.64
N ILE A 149 11.53 -0.23 5.32
CA ILE A 149 10.71 -1.22 4.59
C ILE A 149 11.34 -2.60 4.72
N GLY A 150 12.65 -2.74 4.50
CA GLY A 150 13.37 -3.99 4.64
C GLY A 150 13.21 -4.60 6.03
N ALA A 151 13.37 -3.80 7.08
CA ALA A 151 13.16 -4.22 8.47
C ALA A 151 11.70 -4.63 8.75
N ALA A 152 10.71 -3.94 8.17
CA ALA A 152 9.31 -4.32 8.30
C ALA A 152 9.00 -5.63 7.58
N LEU A 153 9.49 -5.81 6.35
CA LEU A 153 9.30 -7.03 5.55
C LEU A 153 10.05 -8.23 6.14
N GLY A 154 11.20 -8.03 6.79
CA GLY A 154 11.95 -9.09 7.46
C GLY A 154 11.20 -9.75 8.63
N ARG A 155 10.09 -9.15 9.10
CA ARG A 155 9.20 -9.72 10.13
C ARG A 155 8.07 -10.56 9.55
N ILE A 156 7.90 -10.57 8.22
CA ILE A 156 6.83 -11.30 7.54
C ILE A 156 7.28 -12.76 7.35
N PRO A 157 6.52 -13.75 7.86
CA PRO A 157 6.83 -15.15 7.63
C PRO A 157 6.75 -15.48 6.14
N LEU A 158 7.81 -16.07 5.59
CA LEU A 158 7.78 -16.63 4.25
C LEU A 158 7.30 -18.09 4.31
N PRO A 159 6.62 -18.60 3.26
CA PRO A 159 6.25 -20.00 3.19
C PRO A 159 7.53 -20.84 3.29
N ARG A 160 7.49 -21.89 4.12
CA ARG A 160 8.55 -22.90 4.07
C ARG A 160 8.30 -23.72 2.80
N GLY A 161 9.26 -23.69 1.89
CA GLY A 161 9.27 -24.57 0.72
C GLY A 161 9.32 -26.04 1.07
#